data_AF-A0A1B6HD73-F1
#
_entry.id   AF-A0A1B6HD73-F1
#
_cell.length_a   1.000
_cell.length_b   1.000
_cell.length_c   1.000
_cell.angle_alpha   90.00
_cell.angle_beta   90.00
_cell.angle_gamma   90.00
#
_symmetry.space_group_name_H-M   'P 1'
#
loop_
_entity.id
_entity.type
_entity.pdbx_description
1 polymer ?
#
loop_
_entity_poly.entity_id
_entity_poly.type
_entity_poly.pdbx_seq_one_letter_code
_entity_poly.pdbx_strand_id
1 'polypeptide(L)'
;CLDVRMETQVALVAELQDFFRKRAEVELDYSKNLDKLAKNLQLRHKEQKQKRDQWPLFSTYSCWQQLVTQTKNLSKDHAALSEVYSTHLVSRLSQVIEDVQRIYRRCREIGYETHEEILRVLHELHTTMKTYQAYQGECRAAEAKLRLVENQRLKIEQSLP
;
A
#
# COMPACT_ATOMS: atom_id res chain seq x y z
N CYS A 1 -11.47 8.16 -4.07
CA CYS A 1 -10.41 8.59 -3.14
C CYS A 1 -9.60 7.40 -2.63
N LEU A 2 -10.26 6.35 -2.10
CA LEU A 2 -9.58 5.12 -1.69
C LEU A 2 -8.88 4.38 -2.85
N ASP A 3 -9.48 4.41 -4.05
CA ASP A 3 -8.92 3.76 -5.25
C ASP A 3 -7.59 4.40 -5.64
N VAL A 4 -7.59 5.72 -5.85
CA VAL A 4 -6.39 6.51 -6.17
C VAL A 4 -5.29 6.31 -5.12
N ARG A 5 -5.66 6.23 -3.83
CA ARG A 5 -4.70 5.98 -2.75
C ARG A 5 -4.09 4.58 -2.84
N MET A 6 -4.90 3.55 -3.11
CA MET A 6 -4.41 2.18 -3.30
C MET A 6 -3.51 2.09 -4.53
N GLU A 7 -3.92 2.66 -5.66
CA GLU A 7 -3.14 2.69 -6.91
C GLU A 7 -1.79 3.36 -6.71
N THR A 8 -1.78 4.54 -6.07
CA THR A 8 -0.53 5.27 -5.76
C THR A 8 0.40 4.45 -4.86
N GLN A 9 -0.13 3.79 -3.83
CA GLN A 9 0.69 2.97 -2.93
C GLN A 9 1.25 1.74 -3.64
N VAL A 10 0.45 1.05 -4.46
CA VAL A 10 0.92 -0.10 -5.23
C VAL A 10 1.99 0.31 -6.23
N ALA A 11 1.81 1.44 -6.93
CA ALA A 11 2.80 1.97 -7.87
C ALA A 11 4.14 2.27 -7.16
N LEU A 12 4.10 2.95 -6.00
CA LEU A 12 5.31 3.25 -5.23
C LEU A 12 6.04 1.98 -4.78
N VAL A 13 5.33 0.97 -4.29
CA VAL A 13 5.94 -0.29 -3.84
C VAL A 13 6.52 -1.07 -5.04
N ALA A 14 5.87 -1.03 -6.20
CA ALA A 14 6.39 -1.62 -7.42
C ALA A 14 7.69 -0.94 -7.89
N GLU A 15 7.77 0.40 -7.84
CA GLU A 15 9.00 1.13 -8.14
C GLU A 15 10.15 0.75 -7.20
N LEU A 16 9.88 0.61 -5.90
CA LEU A 16 10.87 0.13 -4.93
C LEU A 16 11.33 -1.30 -5.25
N GLN A 17 10.40 -2.16 -5.68
CA GLN A 17 10.72 -3.52 -6.05
C GLN A 17 11.69 -3.57 -7.24
N ASP A 18 11.42 -2.77 -8.28
CA ASP A 18 12.29 -2.65 -9.45
C ASP A 18 13.65 -2.04 -9.11
N PHE A 19 13.67 -1.05 -8.22
CA PHE A 19 14.93 -0.51 -7.71
C PHE A 19 15.78 -1.60 -7.04
N PHE A 20 15.21 -2.43 -6.17
CA PHE A 20 15.96 -3.49 -5.50
C PHE A 20 16.39 -4.62 -6.43
N ARG A 21 15.62 -4.93 -7.48
CA ARG A 21 16.07 -5.86 -8.55
C ARG A 21 17.32 -5.33 -9.24
N LYS A 22 17.29 -4.07 -9.70
CA LYS A 22 18.45 -3.43 -10.34
C LYS A 22 19.63 -3.31 -9.38
N ARG A 23 19.37 -3.00 -8.11
CA ARG A 23 20.42 -2.93 -7.08
C ARG A 23 21.06 -4.30 -6.87
N ALA A 24 20.29 -5.38 -6.82
CA ALA A 24 20.81 -6.73 -6.71
C ALA A 24 21.75 -7.09 -7.88
N GLU A 25 21.36 -6.77 -9.11
CA GLU A 25 22.21 -6.97 -10.30
C GLU A 25 23.57 -6.26 -10.17
N VAL A 26 23.56 -5.00 -9.72
CA VAL A 26 24.79 -4.22 -9.48
C VAL A 26 25.68 -4.87 -8.41
N GLU A 27 25.10 -5.30 -7.29
CA GLU A 27 25.83 -5.99 -6.22
C GLU A 27 26.44 -7.31 -6.72
N LEU A 28 25.69 -8.08 -7.51
CA LEU A 28 26.15 -9.35 -8.08
C LEU A 28 27.29 -9.15 -9.07
N ASP A 29 27.21 -8.14 -9.92
CA ASP A 29 28.28 -7.84 -10.88
C ASP A 29 29.53 -7.34 -10.18
N TYR A 30 29.39 -6.54 -9.11
CA TYR A 30 30.53 -6.17 -8.28
C TYR A 30 31.16 -7.38 -7.58
N SER A 31 30.33 -8.28 -7.03
CA SER A 31 30.78 -9.56 -6.47
C SER A 31 31.60 -10.38 -7.47
N LYS A 32 31.11 -10.55 -8.71
CA LYS A 32 31.81 -11.29 -9.78
C LYS A 32 33.15 -10.63 -10.14
N ASN A 33 33.19 -9.30 -10.19
CA ASN A 33 34.43 -8.56 -10.50
C ASN A 33 35.47 -8.73 -9.39
N LEU A 34 35.07 -8.71 -8.12
CA LEU A 34 35.96 -8.98 -6.98
C LEU A 34 36.48 -10.43 -6.98
N ASP A 35 35.62 -11.41 -7.26
CA ASP A 35 36.03 -12.83 -7.37
C ASP A 35 37.05 -13.01 -8.51
N LYS A 36 36.78 -12.42 -9.68
CA LYS A 36 37.70 -12.43 -10.82
C LYS A 36 39.05 -11.80 -10.48
N LEU A 37 39.05 -10.65 -9.79
CA LEU A 37 40.27 -9.99 -9.32
C LEU A 37 41.07 -10.90 -8.39
N ALA A 38 40.43 -11.48 -7.38
CA ALA A 38 41.08 -12.37 -6.42
C ALA A 38 41.64 -13.63 -7.11
N LYS A 39 40.89 -14.24 -8.03
CA LYS A 39 41.35 -15.40 -8.81
C LYS A 39 42.55 -15.08 -9.69
N ASN A 40 42.54 -13.93 -10.38
CA ASN A 40 43.66 -13.49 -11.22
C ASN A 40 44.94 -13.24 -10.41
N LEU A 41 44.82 -12.61 -9.24
CA LEU A 41 45.97 -12.40 -8.33
C LEU A 41 46.57 -13.74 -7.87
N GLN A 42 45.72 -14.70 -7.53
CA GLN A 42 46.18 -16.03 -7.13
C GLN A 42 46.80 -16.82 -8.28
N LEU A 43 46.24 -16.73 -9.49
CA LEU A 43 46.78 -17.40 -10.68
C LEU A 43 48.19 -16.87 -11.00
N ARG A 44 48.37 -15.55 -11.07
CA ARG A 44 49.70 -14.94 -11.29
C ARG A 44 50.71 -15.34 -10.20
N HIS A 45 50.26 -15.44 -8.95
CA HIS A 45 51.14 -15.89 -7.88
C HIS A 45 51.57 -17.36 -8.07
N LYS A 46 50.65 -18.25 -8.49
CA LYS A 46 50.95 -19.65 -8.80
C LYS A 46 51.92 -19.79 -9.98
N GLU A 47 51.72 -19.03 -11.05
CA GLU A 47 52.59 -19.05 -12.25
C GLU A 47 54.04 -18.64 -11.93
N GLN A 48 54.22 -17.74 -10.97
CA GLN A 48 55.54 -17.24 -10.57
C GLN A 48 56.11 -17.93 -9.33
N LYS A 49 55.50 -19.03 -8.86
CA LYS A 49 55.84 -19.68 -7.59
C LYS A 49 57.35 -20.02 -7.49
N GLN A 50 57.92 -20.61 -8.53
CA GLN A 50 59.36 -20.96 -8.59
C GLN A 50 60.30 -19.75 -8.47
N LYS A 51 59.83 -18.53 -8.81
CA LYS A 51 60.62 -17.30 -8.65
C LYS A 51 60.39 -16.61 -7.30
N ARG A 52 59.54 -17.19 -6.45
CA ARG A 52 58.98 -16.58 -5.24
C ARG A 52 59.07 -17.49 -4.01
N ASP A 53 59.97 -18.46 -4.02
CA ASP A 53 60.07 -19.46 -2.94
C ASP A 53 60.40 -18.87 -1.56
N GLN A 54 61.06 -17.72 -1.51
CA GLN A 54 61.38 -17.00 -0.26
C GLN A 54 60.24 -16.10 0.22
N TRP A 55 59.19 -15.88 -0.58
CA TRP A 55 58.08 -14.97 -0.22
C TRP A 55 57.42 -15.26 1.12
N PRO A 56 57.17 -16.54 1.49
CA PRO A 56 56.61 -16.87 2.80
C PRO A 56 57.41 -16.36 4.00
N LEU A 57 58.68 -15.98 3.83
CA LEU A 57 59.54 -15.46 4.90
C LEU A 57 59.31 -13.97 5.18
N PHE A 58 58.61 -13.23 4.31
CA PHE A 58 58.41 -11.78 4.44
C PHE A 58 57.00 -11.45 4.94
N SER A 59 56.89 -10.52 5.91
CA SER A 59 55.60 -10.03 6.41
C SER A 59 54.71 -9.42 5.33
N THR A 60 55.31 -8.81 4.31
CA THR A 60 54.59 -8.27 3.15
C THR A 60 53.82 -9.34 2.38
N TYR A 61 54.30 -10.59 2.37
CA TYR A 61 53.56 -11.70 1.79
C TYR A 61 52.31 -12.04 2.61
N SER A 62 52.39 -12.02 3.94
CA SER A 62 51.22 -12.18 4.81
C SER A 62 50.19 -11.07 4.57
N CYS A 63 50.62 -9.82 4.40
CA CYS A 63 49.74 -8.71 4.02
C CYS A 63 49.05 -8.98 2.66
N TRP A 64 49.79 -9.47 1.67
CA TRP A 64 49.23 -9.84 0.38
C TRP A 64 48.19 -10.97 0.49
N GLN A 65 48.46 -12.01 1.28
CA GLN A 65 47.51 -13.10 1.51
C GLN A 65 46.22 -12.60 2.18
N GLN A 66 46.34 -11.71 3.17
CA GLN A 66 45.21 -11.07 3.82
C GLN A 66 44.39 -10.23 2.82
N LEU A 67 45.04 -9.43 1.99
CA LEU A 67 44.37 -8.63 0.95
C LEU A 67 43.56 -9.49 -0.01
N VAL A 68 44.14 -10.59 -0.50
CA VAL A 68 43.43 -11.54 -1.38
C VAL A 68 42.25 -12.18 -0.66
N THR A 69 42.41 -12.53 0.62
CA THR A 69 41.36 -13.14 1.44
C THR A 69 40.21 -12.16 1.68
N GLN A 70 40.50 -10.91 2.05
CA GLN A 70 39.51 -9.85 2.22
C GLN A 70 38.75 -9.58 0.92
N THR A 71 39.43 -9.55 -0.22
CA THR A 71 38.79 -9.37 -1.53
C THR A 71 37.78 -10.50 -1.83
N LYS A 72 38.13 -11.75 -1.48
CA LYS A 72 37.21 -12.90 -1.61
C LYS A 72 36.03 -12.82 -0.65
N ASN A 73 36.26 -12.37 0.59
CA ASN A 73 35.19 -12.22 1.56
C ASN A 73 34.20 -11.14 1.11
N LEU A 74 34.70 -9.97 0.69
CA LEU A 74 33.86 -8.92 0.11
C LEU A 74 33.03 -9.43 -1.09
N SER A 75 33.65 -10.22 -1.99
CA SER A 75 32.91 -10.83 -3.09
C SER A 75 31.72 -11.68 -2.59
N LYS A 76 31.92 -12.52 -1.57
CA LYS A 76 30.84 -13.33 -0.97
C LYS A 76 29.77 -12.47 -0.30
N ASP A 77 30.18 -11.43 0.43
CA ASP A 77 29.26 -10.52 1.12
C ASP A 77 28.36 -9.79 0.11
N HIS A 78 28.92 -9.31 -1.01
CA HIS A 78 28.15 -8.69 -2.10
C HIS A 78 27.22 -9.67 -2.81
N ALA A 79 27.63 -10.94 -2.97
CA ALA A 79 26.74 -11.98 -3.51
C ALA A 79 25.55 -12.25 -2.57
N ALA A 80 25.81 -12.36 -1.26
CA ALA A 80 24.76 -12.53 -0.26
C ALA A 80 23.81 -11.32 -0.23
N LEU A 81 24.36 -10.10 -0.33
CA LEU A 81 23.56 -8.89 -0.40
C LEU A 81 22.67 -8.84 -1.64
N SER A 82 23.19 -9.25 -2.80
CA SER A 82 22.38 -9.41 -4.02
C SER A 82 21.22 -10.36 -3.78
N GLU A 83 21.45 -11.52 -3.16
CA GLU A 83 20.38 -12.50 -2.88
C GLU A 83 19.32 -11.94 -1.94
N VAL A 84 19.74 -11.23 -0.89
CA VAL A 84 18.81 -10.55 0.03
C VAL A 84 17.92 -9.56 -0.71
N TYR A 85 18.50 -8.76 -1.62
CA TYR A 85 17.73 -7.81 -2.42
C TYR A 85 16.81 -8.48 -3.44
N SER A 86 17.32 -9.41 -4.24
CA SER A 86 16.55 -10.03 -5.33
C SER A 86 15.47 -10.98 -4.85
N THR A 87 15.67 -11.64 -3.71
CA THR A 87 14.82 -12.72 -3.25
C THR A 87 13.97 -12.28 -2.06
N HIS A 88 14.62 -11.93 -0.94
CA HIS A 88 13.90 -11.67 0.30
C HIS A 88 13.14 -10.35 0.23
N LEU A 89 13.82 -9.27 -0.17
CA LEU A 89 13.22 -7.95 -0.16
C LEU A 89 12.15 -7.80 -1.23
N VAL A 90 12.41 -8.26 -2.46
CA VAL A 90 11.41 -8.31 -3.54
C VAL A 90 10.17 -9.10 -3.13
N SER A 91 10.33 -10.27 -2.49
CA SER A 91 9.21 -11.07 -1.99
C SER A 91 8.39 -10.35 -0.91
N ARG A 92 9.06 -9.70 0.04
CA ARG A 92 8.38 -8.90 1.07
C ARG A 92 7.60 -7.73 0.47
N LEU A 93 8.14 -7.07 -0.54
CA LEU A 93 7.44 -5.98 -1.24
C LEU A 93 6.22 -6.50 -2.03
N SER A 94 6.31 -7.68 -2.65
CA SER A 94 5.13 -8.33 -3.26
C SER A 94 4.03 -8.58 -2.24
N GLN A 95 4.38 -9.08 -1.05
CA GLN A 95 3.39 -9.30 0.02
C GLN A 95 2.73 -8.00 0.46
N VAL A 96 3.50 -6.91 0.57
CA VAL A 96 2.94 -5.59 0.90
C VAL A 96 1.93 -5.12 -0.16
N ILE A 97 2.20 -5.32 -1.45
CA ILE A 97 1.25 -5.01 -2.53
C ILE A 97 -0.05 -5.80 -2.34
N GLU A 98 0.04 -7.11 -2.12
CA GLU A 98 -1.13 -7.97 -1.91
C GLU A 98 -1.96 -7.54 -0.68
N ASP A 99 -1.28 -7.20 0.42
CA ASP A 99 -1.92 -6.79 1.66
C ASP A 99 -2.62 -5.43 1.50
N VAL A 100 -2.00 -4.46 0.84
CA VAL A 100 -2.61 -3.16 0.52
C VAL A 100 -3.89 -3.35 -0.30
N GLN A 101 -3.84 -4.19 -1.33
CA GLN A 101 -5.01 -4.50 -2.15
C GLN A 101 -6.11 -5.22 -1.36
N ARG A 102 -5.73 -6.15 -0.48
CA ARG A 102 -6.68 -6.88 0.39
C ARG A 102 -7.38 -5.93 1.36
N ILE A 103 -6.62 -5.05 2.02
CA ILE A 103 -7.16 -4.04 2.94
C ILE A 103 -8.10 -3.09 2.18
N TYR A 104 -7.70 -2.61 1.01
CA TYR A 104 -8.55 -1.75 0.18
C TYR A 104 -9.89 -2.41 -0.15
N ARG A 105 -9.90 -3.67 -0.61
CA ARG A 105 -11.15 -4.41 -0.90
C ARG A 105 -12.05 -4.45 0.33
N ARG A 106 -11.48 -4.77 1.50
CA ARG A 106 -12.24 -4.83 2.75
C ARG A 106 -12.81 -3.47 3.16
N CYS A 107 -12.02 -2.41 3.06
CA CYS A 107 -12.50 -1.05 3.35
C CYS A 107 -13.60 -0.62 2.38
N ARG A 108 -13.51 -1.00 1.11
CA ARG A 108 -14.52 -0.70 0.10
C ARG A 108 -15.84 -1.41 0.38
N GLU A 109 -15.80 -2.69 0.74
CA GLU A 109 -16.97 -3.47 1.17
C GLU A 109 -17.67 -2.80 2.35
N ILE A 110 -16.93 -2.49 3.43
CA ILE A 110 -17.48 -1.84 4.62
C ILE A 110 -18.11 -0.48 4.28
N GLY A 111 -17.42 0.32 3.44
CA GLY A 111 -17.93 1.61 2.99
C GLY A 111 -19.22 1.48 2.17
N TYR A 112 -19.31 0.45 1.33
CA TYR A 112 -20.50 0.15 0.55
C TYR A 112 -21.68 -0.24 1.45
N GLU A 113 -21.49 -1.20 2.35
CA GLU A 113 -22.52 -1.63 3.33
C GLU A 113 -23.03 -0.46 4.16
N THR A 114 -22.13 0.42 4.61
CA THR A 114 -22.48 1.61 5.38
C THR A 114 -23.29 2.60 4.54
N HIS A 115 -22.92 2.80 3.27
CA HIS A 115 -23.69 3.67 2.37
C HIS A 115 -25.08 3.11 2.07
N GLU A 116 -25.23 1.81 1.86
CA GLU A 116 -26.55 1.18 1.66
C GLU A 116 -27.45 1.39 2.87
N GLU A 117 -26.93 1.21 4.07
CA GLU A 117 -27.69 1.41 5.31
C GLU A 117 -28.13 2.88 5.48
N ILE A 118 -27.24 3.84 5.22
CA ILE A 118 -27.60 5.27 5.23
C ILE A 118 -28.70 5.56 4.21
N LEU A 119 -28.59 5.04 2.99
CA LEU A 119 -29.59 5.26 1.95
C LEU A 119 -30.94 4.66 2.31
N ARG A 120 -30.95 3.49 2.96
CA ARG A 120 -32.18 2.86 3.47
C ARG A 120 -32.88 3.75 4.49
N VAL A 121 -32.14 4.23 5.50
CA VAL A 121 -32.69 5.12 6.54
C VAL A 121 -33.18 6.44 5.95
N LEU A 122 -32.44 7.02 5.01
CA LEU A 122 -32.87 8.23 4.30
C LEU A 122 -34.17 8.01 3.51
N HIS A 123 -34.32 6.85 2.87
CA HIS A 123 -35.54 6.49 2.15
C HIS A 123 -36.75 6.34 3.07
N GLU A 124 -36.58 5.68 4.22
CA GLU A 124 -37.60 5.53 5.26
C GLU A 124 -38.05 6.89 5.82
N LEU A 125 -37.08 7.77 6.12
CA LEU A 125 -37.36 9.13 6.58
C LEU A 125 -38.13 9.94 5.54
N HIS A 126 -37.70 9.89 4.27
CA HIS A 126 -38.38 10.59 3.18
C HIS A 126 -39.81 10.09 2.98
N THR A 127 -40.05 8.78 3.09
CA THR A 127 -41.39 8.19 3.02
C THR A 127 -42.27 8.67 4.18
N THR A 128 -41.73 8.67 5.40
CA THR A 128 -42.43 9.17 6.61
C THR A 128 -42.78 10.65 6.49
N MET A 129 -41.86 11.46 5.94
CA MET A 129 -42.08 12.89 5.71
C MET A 129 -43.21 13.14 4.71
N LYS A 130 -43.30 12.35 3.64
CA LYS A 130 -44.42 12.44 2.67
C LYS A 130 -45.76 12.16 3.34
N THR A 131 -45.84 11.11 4.15
CA THR A 131 -47.06 10.77 4.89
C THR A 131 -47.44 11.88 5.87
N TYR A 132 -46.48 12.44 6.61
CA TYR A 132 -46.70 13.58 7.49
C TYR A 132 -47.25 14.80 6.73
N GLN A 133 -46.66 15.14 5.59
CA GLN A 133 -47.11 16.27 4.76
C GLN A 133 -48.54 16.06 4.23
N ALA A 134 -48.91 14.82 3.87
CA ALA A 134 -50.27 14.48 3.49
C ALA A 134 -51.26 14.71 4.64
N TYR A 135 -50.99 14.15 5.82
CA TYR A 135 -51.84 14.34 7.01
C TYR A 135 -51.91 15.80 7.46
N GLN A 136 -50.81 16.55 7.36
CA GLN A 136 -50.82 17.99 7.64
C GLN A 136 -51.73 18.74 6.67
N GLY A 137 -51.72 18.38 5.39
CA GLY A 137 -52.62 18.94 4.39
C GLY A 137 -54.10 18.67 4.71
N GLU A 138 -54.44 17.43 5.07
CA GLU A 138 -55.79 17.03 5.47
C GLU A 138 -56.26 17.76 6.73
N CYS A 139 -55.40 17.87 7.74
CA CYS A 139 -55.70 18.57 8.99
C CYS A 139 -56.01 20.05 8.74
N ARG A 140 -55.17 20.75 7.95
CA ARG A 140 -55.42 22.15 7.56
C ARG A 140 -56.74 22.31 6.80
N ALA A 141 -57.09 21.36 5.94
CA ALA A 141 -58.37 21.38 5.21
C ALA A 141 -59.57 21.17 6.16
N ALA A 142 -59.45 20.29 7.14
CA ALA A 142 -60.47 20.06 8.17
C ALA A 142 -60.67 21.29 9.06
N GLU A 143 -59.59 21.93 9.53
CA GLU A 143 -59.64 23.17 10.31
C GLU A 143 -60.33 24.31 9.53
N ALA A 144 -60.03 24.45 8.22
CA ALA A 144 -60.67 25.44 7.38
C ALA A 144 -62.19 25.20 7.24
N LYS A 145 -62.62 23.94 7.09
CA LYS A 145 -64.05 23.56 7.05
C LYS A 145 -64.74 23.83 8.40
N LEU A 146 -64.10 23.48 9.51
CA LEU A 146 -64.63 23.75 10.84
C LEU A 146 -64.89 25.24 11.04
N ARG A 147 -63.90 26.10 10.74
CA ARG A 147 -64.05 27.56 10.83
C ARG A 147 -65.19 28.09 9.95
N LEU A 148 -65.37 27.53 8.75
CA LEU A 148 -66.48 27.91 7.87
C LEU A 148 -67.84 27.60 8.53
N VAL A 149 -68.00 26.40 9.07
CA VAL A 149 -69.23 25.94 9.73
C VAL A 149 -69.49 26.76 11.00
N GLU A 150 -68.48 27.03 11.82
CA GLU A 150 -68.59 27.88 13.01
C GLU A 150 -69.05 29.29 12.66
N ASN A 151 -68.46 29.90 11.63
CA ASN A 151 -68.88 31.22 11.14
C ASN A 151 -70.32 31.23 10.61
N GLN A 152 -70.74 30.16 9.92
CA GLN A 152 -72.12 30.01 9.47
C GLN A 152 -73.09 29.86 10.66
N ARG A 153 -72.72 29.08 11.67
CA ARG A 153 -73.51 28.90 12.89
C ARG A 153 -73.71 30.22 13.63
N LEU A 154 -72.63 30.99 13.83
CA LEU A 154 -72.70 32.31 14.47
C LEU A 154 -73.63 33.28 13.72
N LYS A 155 -73.59 33.27 12.39
CA LYS A 155 -74.52 34.09 11.58
C LYS A 155 -75.98 33.68 11.79
N ILE A 156 -76.26 32.38 11.86
CA ILE A 156 -77.61 31.87 12.10
C ILE A 156 -78.08 32.25 13.51
N GLU A 157 -77.24 32.04 14.53
CA GLU A 157 -77.51 32.41 15.93
C GLU A 157 -77.83 33.91 16.08
N GLN A 158 -77.12 34.79 15.36
CA GLN A 158 -77.38 36.23 15.36
C GLN A 158 -78.65 36.65 14.59
N SER A 159 -79.18 35.78 13.73
CA SER A 159 -80.37 36.06 12.91
C SER A 159 -81.69 35.54 13.51
N LEU A 160 -81.62 34.82 14.63
CA LEU A 160 -82.78 34.37 15.38
C LEU A 160 -83.35 35.56 16.21
N PRO A 161 -84.66 35.87 16.09
CA PRO A 161 -85.30 37.01 16.75
C PRO A 161 -85.45 36.86 18.27
#